data_AF-A0A414UQW9-F1
#
_entry.id   AF-A0A414UQW9-F1
#
_cell.length_a   1.000
_cell.length_b   1.000
_cell.length_c   1.000
_cell.angle_alpha   90.00
_cell.angle_beta   90.00
_cell.angle_gamma   90.00
#
_symmetry.space_group_name_H-M   'P 1'
#
loop_
_entity.id
_entity.type
_entity.pdbx_description
1 polymer ?
#
loop_
_entity_poly.entity_id
_entity_poly.type
_entity_poly.pdbx_seq_one_letter_code
_entity_poly.pdbx_strand_id
1 'polypeptide(L)'
;MKADYFIHYDYGYYGYKEHYAYGEIKVMASDDEHMGVFLELKGAGSRNMEYVLQAQNRDWYSFLNRCLDCGGVIRRFDLAINDMCGLLDIPVLSEKYKNGGADCRCKNYENVQGGKLSGKNRNLASTLYIGSKASTKYFCLYEKQKEQATKKKHTDIINRFEIRLRD
;
A
#
# COMPACT_ATOMS: atom_id res chain seq x y z
N MET A 1 1.65 19.92 -16.08
CA MET A 1 2.90 19.61 -15.35
C MET A 1 4.00 19.51 -16.39
N LYS A 2 5.14 20.20 -16.20
CA LYS A 2 6.26 20.11 -17.14
C LYS A 2 7.05 18.82 -16.87
N ALA A 3 7.57 18.17 -17.93
CA ALA A 3 8.37 16.95 -17.80
C ALA A 3 9.62 17.17 -16.92
N ASP A 4 10.15 18.40 -16.94
CA ASP A 4 11.33 18.86 -16.18
C ASP A 4 11.23 18.71 -14.65
N TYR A 5 10.04 18.42 -14.12
CA TYR A 5 9.86 18.17 -12.68
C TYR A 5 10.22 16.74 -12.26
N PHE A 6 10.25 15.80 -13.20
CA PHE A 6 10.66 14.43 -12.90
C PHE A 6 12.19 14.32 -12.95
N ILE A 7 12.76 13.77 -11.89
CA ILE A 7 14.18 13.44 -11.83
C ILE A 7 14.38 12.10 -12.54
N HIS A 8 15.29 12.07 -13.51
CA HIS A 8 15.66 10.88 -14.25
C HIS A 8 16.77 10.10 -13.53
N TYR A 9 16.69 8.78 -13.62
CA TYR A 9 17.66 7.85 -13.07
C TYR A 9 17.95 6.74 -14.09
N ASP A 10 19.23 6.53 -14.38
CA ASP A 10 19.75 5.52 -15.32
C ASP A 10 19.70 4.07 -14.79
N TYR A 11 18.76 3.78 -13.89
CA TYR A 11 18.48 2.42 -13.40
C TYR A 11 16.99 2.28 -13.16
N GLY A 12 16.44 1.08 -13.34
CA GLY A 12 15.04 0.76 -13.08
C GLY A 12 14.85 -0.41 -12.12
N TYR A 13 13.59 -0.81 -11.95
CA TYR A 13 13.18 -1.96 -11.15
C TYR A 13 12.38 -2.93 -12.02
N TYR A 14 12.22 -4.18 -11.58
CA TYR A 14 11.34 -5.16 -12.26
C TYR A 14 11.72 -5.44 -13.73
N GLY A 15 13.00 -5.31 -14.07
CA GLY A 15 13.51 -5.50 -15.44
C GLY A 15 13.50 -4.24 -16.32
N TYR A 16 12.94 -3.12 -15.84
CA TYR A 16 13.02 -1.84 -16.53
C TYR A 16 14.42 -1.24 -16.44
N LYS A 17 14.85 -0.55 -17.49
CA LYS A 17 16.21 -0.01 -17.61
C LYS A 17 16.40 1.31 -16.86
N GLU A 18 15.36 2.14 -16.80
CA GLU A 18 15.42 3.46 -16.19
C GLU A 18 14.12 3.80 -15.44
N HIS A 19 14.16 4.85 -14.63
CA HIS A 19 12.94 5.43 -14.07
C HIS A 19 13.00 6.94 -13.89
N TYR A 20 11.81 7.53 -13.88
CA TYR A 20 11.56 8.93 -13.59
C TYR A 20 10.83 9.02 -12.25
N ALA A 21 11.22 9.96 -11.40
CA ALA A 21 10.57 10.18 -10.10
C ALA A 21 10.13 11.63 -9.87
N TYR A 22 8.92 11.80 -9.34
CA TYR A 22 8.45 13.05 -8.75
C TYR A 22 7.99 12.78 -7.33
N GLY A 23 8.86 13.09 -6.36
CA GLY A 23 8.68 12.58 -4.99
C GLY A 23 8.66 11.05 -4.99
N GLU A 24 7.60 10.47 -4.46
CA GLU A 24 7.40 9.01 -4.41
C GLU A 24 6.54 8.46 -5.57
N ILE A 25 6.24 9.28 -6.58
CA ILE A 25 5.65 8.83 -7.85
C ILE A 25 6.77 8.30 -8.73
N LYS A 26 6.75 7.02 -9.08
CA LYS A 26 7.78 6.40 -9.92
C LYS A 26 7.19 5.92 -11.24
N VAL A 27 7.83 6.30 -12.33
CA VAL A 27 7.49 5.87 -13.70
C VAL A 27 8.70 5.15 -14.27
N MET A 28 8.61 3.83 -14.39
CA MET A 28 9.66 3.01 -14.98
C MET A 28 9.46 2.94 -16.49
N ALA A 29 10.57 3.09 -17.22
CA ALA A 29 10.58 3.05 -18.68
C ALA A 29 11.56 1.98 -19.19
N SER A 30 11.20 1.42 -20.34
CA SER A 30 11.97 0.42 -21.07
C SER A 30 11.93 0.77 -22.55
N ASP A 31 12.99 0.42 -23.26
CA ASP A 31 13.03 0.42 -24.72
C ASP A 31 12.39 -0.84 -25.33
N ASP A 32 12.09 -1.85 -24.50
CA ASP A 32 11.30 -3.02 -24.89
C ASP A 32 9.81 -2.66 -24.97
N GLU A 33 9.29 -2.61 -26.19
CA GLU A 33 7.88 -2.32 -26.49
C GLU A 33 6.91 -3.28 -25.79
N HIS A 34 7.32 -4.52 -25.48
CA HIS A 34 6.48 -5.48 -24.77
C HIS A 34 6.33 -5.14 -23.27
N MET A 35 7.30 -4.44 -22.69
CA MET A 35 7.24 -4.01 -21.29
C MET A 35 6.43 -2.72 -21.13
N GLY A 36 6.60 -1.78 -22.06
CA GLY A 36 5.93 -0.49 -22.04
C GLY A 36 6.38 0.40 -20.87
N VAL A 37 5.43 1.06 -20.20
CA VAL A 37 5.68 1.97 -19.07
C VAL A 37 4.97 1.46 -17.83
N PHE A 38 5.68 1.47 -16.69
CA PHE A 38 5.12 1.01 -15.42
C PHE A 38 5.09 2.12 -14.37
N LEU A 39 3.87 2.44 -13.91
CA LEU A 39 3.64 3.42 -12.85
C LEU A 39 3.55 2.72 -11.49
N GLU A 40 4.45 3.06 -10.57
CA GLU A 40 4.40 2.62 -9.17
C GLU A 40 4.00 3.77 -8.25
N LEU A 41 2.87 3.58 -7.57
CA LEU A 41 2.38 4.46 -6.52
C LEU A 41 2.27 3.67 -5.20
N LYS A 42 3.31 3.73 -4.37
CA LYS A 42 3.23 3.25 -2.98
C LYS A 42 2.40 4.22 -2.14
N GLY A 43 2.12 3.89 -0.88
CA GLY A 43 1.25 4.73 -0.03
C GLY A 43 1.66 6.22 0.04
N ALA A 44 2.96 6.54 0.02
CA ALA A 44 3.42 7.93 -0.07
C ALA A 44 3.29 8.50 -1.49
N GLY A 45 3.61 7.71 -2.51
CA GLY A 45 3.41 8.07 -3.93
C GLY A 45 1.94 8.37 -4.27
N SER A 46 0.99 7.64 -3.69
CA SER A 46 -0.44 7.95 -3.81
C SER A 46 -0.77 9.33 -3.25
N ARG A 47 -0.18 9.72 -2.10
CA ARG A 47 -0.36 11.07 -1.54
C ARG A 47 0.30 12.15 -2.39
N ASN A 48 1.48 11.88 -2.97
CA ASN A 48 2.07 12.81 -3.93
C ASN A 48 1.19 12.95 -5.18
N MET A 49 0.64 11.85 -5.70
CA MET A 49 -0.23 11.86 -6.87
C MET A 49 -1.55 12.60 -6.59
N GLU A 50 -2.11 12.53 -5.38
CA GLU A 50 -3.28 13.35 -4.99
C GLU A 50 -3.04 14.85 -5.25
N TYR A 51 -1.88 15.39 -4.87
CA TYR A 51 -1.56 16.79 -5.14
C TYR A 51 -1.43 17.10 -6.63
N VAL A 52 -0.89 16.16 -7.41
CA VAL A 52 -0.79 16.30 -8.87
C VAL A 52 -2.17 16.33 -9.50
N LEU A 53 -3.06 15.42 -9.11
CA LEU A 53 -4.43 15.34 -9.61
C LEU A 53 -5.24 16.59 -9.22
N GLN A 54 -5.12 17.05 -7.98
CA GLN A 54 -5.74 18.30 -7.52
C GLN A 54 -5.28 19.51 -8.35
N ALA A 55 -3.98 19.65 -8.60
CA ALA A 55 -3.44 20.73 -9.44
C ALA A 55 -3.90 20.64 -10.91
N GLN A 56 -4.30 19.44 -11.37
CA GLN A 56 -4.88 19.21 -12.69
C GLN A 56 -6.41 19.36 -12.71
N ASN A 57 -7.05 19.70 -11.59
CA ASN A 57 -8.50 19.68 -11.42
C ASN A 57 -9.12 18.34 -11.82
N ARG A 58 -8.49 17.25 -11.36
CA ARG A 58 -8.81 15.87 -11.71
C ARG A 58 -8.95 15.02 -10.46
N ASP A 59 -9.83 14.03 -10.49
CA ASP A 59 -9.99 13.06 -9.41
C ASP A 59 -9.37 11.69 -9.74
N TRP A 60 -9.31 10.82 -8.74
CA TRP A 60 -8.80 9.45 -8.90
C TRP A 60 -9.60 8.64 -9.91
N TYR A 61 -10.92 8.82 -9.94
CA TYR A 61 -11.82 8.05 -10.81
C TYR A 61 -11.53 8.35 -12.28
N SER A 62 -11.54 9.63 -12.66
CA SER A 62 -11.20 10.09 -14.00
C SER A 62 -9.75 9.77 -14.37
N PHE A 63 -8.81 9.80 -13.42
CA PHE A 63 -7.43 9.36 -13.63
C PHE A 63 -7.34 7.89 -14.05
N LEU A 64 -7.89 7.00 -13.21
CA LEU A 64 -7.84 5.56 -13.44
C LEU A 64 -8.60 5.18 -14.71
N ASN A 65 -9.76 5.77 -14.99
CA ASN A 65 -10.49 5.50 -16.23
C ASN A 65 -9.67 5.84 -17.47
N ARG A 66 -8.99 7.00 -17.47
CA ARG A 66 -8.13 7.34 -18.62
C ARG A 66 -6.95 6.39 -18.77
N CYS A 67 -6.38 5.90 -17.67
CA CYS A 67 -5.34 4.87 -17.75
C CYS A 67 -5.87 3.63 -18.46
N LEU A 68 -7.10 3.20 -18.14
CA LEU A 68 -7.77 2.08 -18.82
C LEU A 68 -8.10 2.40 -20.28
N ASP A 69 -8.61 3.58 -20.59
CA ASP A 69 -8.93 4.03 -21.96
C ASP A 69 -7.68 4.06 -22.85
N CYS A 70 -6.51 4.31 -22.26
CA CYS A 70 -5.22 4.26 -22.95
C CYS A 70 -4.61 2.83 -23.02
N GLY A 71 -5.37 1.78 -22.68
CA GLY A 71 -4.91 0.40 -22.70
C GLY A 71 -4.07 -0.01 -21.49
N GLY A 72 -4.04 0.79 -20.43
CA GLY A 72 -3.32 0.49 -19.21
C GLY A 72 -3.90 -0.71 -18.46
N VAL A 73 -3.02 -1.50 -17.85
CA VAL A 73 -3.40 -2.70 -17.08
C VAL A 73 -3.09 -2.48 -15.61
N ILE A 74 -4.12 -2.52 -14.75
CA ILE A 74 -3.96 -2.40 -13.30
C ILE A 74 -3.56 -3.76 -12.73
N ARG A 75 -2.25 -3.97 -12.55
CA ARG A 75 -1.69 -5.22 -11.99
C ARG A 75 -1.95 -5.37 -10.49
N ARG A 76 -2.06 -4.26 -9.77
CA ARG A 76 -2.27 -4.24 -8.33
C ARG A 76 -2.96 -2.96 -7.88
N PHE A 77 -3.94 -3.10 -7.00
CA PHE A 77 -4.69 -1.98 -6.44
C PHE A 77 -4.97 -2.22 -4.95
N ASP A 78 -4.44 -1.34 -4.09
CA ASP A 78 -4.62 -1.45 -2.64
C ASP A 78 -5.59 -0.34 -2.17
N LEU A 79 -6.72 -0.72 -1.57
CA LEU A 79 -7.68 0.19 -0.94
C LEU A 79 -7.48 0.15 0.57
N ALA A 80 -7.63 1.30 1.24
CA ALA A 80 -7.42 1.42 2.68
C ALA A 80 -8.52 2.24 3.37
N ILE A 81 -8.94 1.77 4.55
CA ILE A 81 -9.79 2.50 5.50
C ILE A 81 -8.95 2.81 6.73
N ASN A 82 -8.98 4.07 7.16
CA ASN A 82 -8.33 4.54 8.38
C ASN A 82 -9.38 4.60 9.51
N ASP A 83 -9.11 3.89 10.60
CA ASP A 83 -9.90 3.92 11.82
C ASP A 83 -9.21 4.83 12.84
N MET A 84 -9.86 5.96 13.14
CA MET A 84 -9.37 7.01 14.03
C MET A 84 -9.80 6.80 15.48
N CYS A 85 -10.74 5.87 15.73
CA CYS A 85 -11.38 5.68 17.03
C CYS A 85 -10.95 4.38 17.72
N GLY A 86 -10.25 3.49 17.01
CA GLY A 86 -9.82 2.21 17.55
C GLY A 86 -10.98 1.21 17.64
N LEU A 87 -11.85 1.21 16.63
CA LEU A 87 -13.05 0.37 16.55
C LEU A 87 -12.75 -1.11 16.77
N LEU A 88 -11.61 -1.59 16.25
CA LEU A 88 -11.19 -2.98 16.37
C LEU A 88 -9.84 -3.09 17.09
N ASP A 89 -9.76 -4.01 18.05
CA ASP A 89 -8.51 -4.43 18.67
C ASP A 89 -7.84 -5.50 17.77
N ILE A 90 -6.73 -5.14 17.13
CA ILE A 90 -6.02 -6.01 16.17
C ILE A 90 -5.46 -7.28 16.85
N PRO A 91 -4.78 -7.20 18.02
CA PRO A 91 -4.42 -8.39 18.78
C PRO A 91 -5.59 -9.36 19.03
N VAL A 92 -6.71 -8.86 19.57
CA VAL A 92 -7.88 -9.68 19.88
C VAL A 92 -8.49 -10.29 18.62
N LEU A 93 -8.57 -9.51 17.53
CA LEU A 93 -9.05 -10.02 16.25
C LEU A 93 -8.16 -11.15 15.73
N SER A 94 -6.84 -11.01 15.85
CA SER A 94 -5.93 -12.07 15.45
C SER A 94 -6.09 -13.33 16.30
N GLU A 95 -6.27 -13.22 17.60
CA GLU A 95 -6.49 -14.39 18.47
C GLU A 95 -7.81 -15.09 18.14
N LYS A 96 -8.89 -14.32 17.91
CA LYS A 96 -10.17 -14.88 17.47
C LYS A 96 -10.05 -15.65 16.16
N TYR A 97 -9.31 -15.10 15.20
CA TYR A 97 -9.06 -15.78 13.93
C TYR A 97 -8.25 -17.07 14.11
N LYS A 98 -7.18 -17.02 14.92
CA LYS A 98 -6.33 -18.19 15.26
C LYS A 98 -7.14 -19.33 15.88
N ASN A 99 -8.08 -18.99 16.77
CA ASN A 99 -8.88 -19.95 17.52
C ASN A 99 -10.12 -20.45 16.76
N GLY A 100 -10.26 -20.12 15.47
CA GLY A 100 -11.43 -20.52 14.67
C GLY A 100 -12.73 -19.79 15.04
N GLY A 101 -12.64 -18.70 15.80
CA GLY A 101 -13.78 -17.86 16.18
C GLY A 101 -14.23 -16.88 15.11
N ALA A 102 -13.67 -16.98 13.90
CA ALA A 102 -14.04 -16.18 12.74
C ALA A 102 -14.30 -17.10 11.54
N ASP A 103 -15.49 -17.00 10.95
CA ASP A 103 -15.77 -17.67 9.69
C ASP A 103 -15.24 -16.81 8.54
N CYS A 104 -14.26 -17.33 7.81
CA CYS A 104 -13.64 -16.64 6.69
C CYS A 104 -13.49 -17.58 5.49
N ARG A 105 -13.79 -17.07 4.30
CA ARG A 105 -13.57 -17.80 3.04
C ARG A 105 -12.09 -18.14 2.82
N CYS A 106 -11.18 -17.33 3.35
CA CYS A 106 -9.75 -17.56 3.28
C CYS A 106 -9.32 -18.45 4.46
N LYS A 107 -8.72 -19.61 4.19
CA LYS A 107 -8.24 -20.51 5.26
C LYS A 107 -6.84 -20.18 5.77
N ASN A 108 -6.10 -19.34 5.04
CA ASN A 108 -4.73 -18.96 5.36
C ASN A 108 -4.69 -17.58 6.03
N TYR A 109 -3.86 -17.45 7.07
CA TYR A 109 -3.55 -16.17 7.72
C TYR A 109 -2.07 -16.14 8.14
N GLU A 110 -1.54 -14.94 8.29
CA GLU A 110 -0.21 -14.69 8.85
C GLU A 110 -0.36 -13.59 9.91
N ASN A 111 0.16 -13.82 11.11
CA ASN A 111 0.18 -12.81 12.16
C ASN A 111 1.62 -12.40 12.41
N VAL A 112 1.89 -11.10 12.27
CA VAL A 112 3.20 -10.52 12.53
C VAL A 112 3.08 -9.60 13.74
N GLN A 113 3.82 -9.93 14.80
CA GLN A 113 4.01 -9.06 15.96
C GLN A 113 5.40 -8.42 15.88
N GLY A 114 5.45 -7.10 15.76
CA GLY A 114 6.70 -6.34 15.75
C GLY A 114 7.16 -6.01 17.17
N GLY A 115 8.45 -6.24 17.50
CA GLY A 115 9.01 -6.01 18.84
C GLY A 115 10.52 -5.84 18.91
N LYS A 116 10.98 -5.24 20.02
CA LYS A 116 12.40 -5.25 20.44
C LYS A 116 12.62 -6.32 21.51
N LEU A 117 13.73 -7.05 21.40
CA LEU A 117 14.14 -8.09 22.36
C LEU A 117 14.61 -7.55 23.73
N SER A 118 14.82 -6.23 23.86
CA SER A 118 15.24 -5.60 25.13
C SER A 118 14.20 -4.58 25.65
N GLY A 119 13.79 -4.74 26.91
CA GLY A 119 12.93 -3.81 27.65
C GLY A 119 11.64 -4.41 28.22
N LYS A 120 11.25 -4.00 29.44
CA LYS A 120 10.11 -4.53 30.21
C LYS A 120 8.71 -4.21 29.63
N ASN A 121 8.59 -3.37 28.60
CA ASN A 121 7.30 -2.99 28.00
C ASN A 121 7.16 -3.53 26.56
N ARG A 122 6.46 -4.66 26.43
CA ARG A 122 6.11 -5.32 25.17
C ARG A 122 4.92 -4.64 24.47
N ASN A 123 5.02 -3.33 24.18
CA ASN A 123 4.04 -2.69 23.29
C ASN A 123 4.34 -3.07 21.83
N LEU A 124 4.03 -4.32 21.50
CA LEU A 124 4.22 -4.89 20.18
C LEU A 124 3.16 -4.30 19.24
N ALA A 125 3.60 -3.84 18.07
CA ALA A 125 2.68 -3.47 17.00
C ALA A 125 2.17 -4.76 16.35
N SER A 126 0.86 -4.95 16.33
CA SER A 126 0.23 -6.13 15.75
C SER A 126 -0.21 -5.86 14.33
N THR A 127 0.07 -6.82 13.45
CA THR A 127 -0.44 -6.87 12.08
C THR A 127 -1.06 -8.24 11.83
N LEU A 128 -2.29 -8.23 11.35
CA LEU A 128 -3.03 -9.41 10.91
C LEU A 128 -3.13 -9.39 9.38
N TYR A 129 -2.58 -10.41 8.76
CA TYR A 129 -2.75 -10.68 7.34
C TYR A 129 -3.71 -11.83 7.13
N ILE A 130 -4.65 -11.67 6.19
CA ILE A 130 -5.63 -12.70 5.85
C ILE A 130 -5.54 -12.97 4.35
N GLY A 131 -5.41 -14.25 4.00
CA GLY A 131 -5.14 -14.70 2.62
C GLY A 131 -3.64 -14.81 2.30
N SER A 132 -3.33 -15.06 1.03
CA SER A 132 -1.95 -15.19 0.54
C SER A 132 -1.53 -13.92 -0.23
N LYS A 133 -0.26 -13.55 -0.18
CA LYS A 133 0.27 -12.46 -1.03
C LYS A 133 0.17 -12.77 -2.53
N ALA A 134 0.01 -14.06 -2.88
CA ALA A 134 -0.17 -14.52 -4.25
C ALA A 134 -1.64 -14.63 -4.68
N SER A 135 -2.62 -14.50 -3.77
CA SER A 135 -4.03 -14.54 -4.15
C SER A 135 -4.52 -13.21 -4.71
N THR A 136 -5.63 -13.27 -5.46
CA THR A 136 -6.28 -12.09 -6.06
C THR A 136 -6.79 -11.08 -5.02
N LYS A 137 -7.02 -11.54 -3.79
CA LYS A 137 -7.41 -10.71 -2.63
C LYS A 137 -6.50 -11.03 -1.46
N TYR A 138 -6.01 -9.99 -0.78
CA TYR A 138 -5.17 -10.11 0.40
C TYR A 138 -5.46 -8.96 1.36
N PHE A 139 -5.73 -9.27 2.63
CA PHE A 139 -6.03 -8.25 3.64
C PHE A 139 -4.84 -8.00 4.55
N CYS A 140 -4.68 -6.75 4.98
CA CYS A 140 -3.71 -6.32 5.97
C CYS A 140 -4.38 -5.37 6.96
N LEU A 141 -4.51 -5.81 8.21
CA LEU A 141 -5.09 -5.02 9.30
C LEU A 141 -4.01 -4.78 10.34
N TYR A 142 -3.73 -3.53 10.68
CA TYR A 142 -2.62 -3.22 11.59
C TYR A 142 -2.82 -1.93 12.38
N GLU A 143 -2.11 -1.88 13.50
CA GLU A 143 -2.07 -0.72 14.39
C GLU A 143 -1.19 0.39 13.78
N LYS A 144 -1.83 1.27 13.01
CA LYS A 144 -1.16 2.32 12.24
C LYS A 144 -0.42 3.31 13.12
N GLN A 145 -1.00 3.67 14.26
CA GLN A 145 -0.36 4.59 15.22
C GLN A 145 0.98 4.03 15.72
N LYS A 146 1.03 2.73 16.04
CA LYS A 146 2.26 2.08 16.53
C LYS A 146 3.28 1.98 15.41
N GLU A 147 2.85 1.64 14.20
CA GLU A 147 3.70 1.62 13.00
C GLU A 147 4.35 2.99 12.73
N GLN A 148 3.57 4.08 12.78
CA GLN A 148 4.09 5.44 12.58
C GLN A 148 4.97 5.92 13.75
N ALA A 149 4.64 5.54 14.98
CA ALA A 149 5.46 5.86 16.15
C ALA A 149 6.88 5.27 16.03
N THR A 150 7.03 4.05 15.50
CA THR A 150 8.39 3.48 15.25
C THR A 150 9.17 4.28 14.20
N LYS A 151 8.47 4.98 13.30
CA LYS A 151 9.04 5.86 12.28
C LYS A 151 9.17 7.31 12.74
N LYS A 152 8.89 7.60 14.02
CA LYS A 152 8.87 8.96 14.60
C LYS A 152 7.93 9.91 13.83
N LYS A 153 6.83 9.39 13.30
CA LYS A 153 5.81 10.15 12.58
C LYS A 153 4.53 10.20 13.41
N HIS A 154 3.91 11.37 13.44
CA HIS A 154 2.61 11.56 14.07
C HIS A 154 1.49 11.14 13.11
N THR A 155 0.45 10.53 13.65
CA THR A 155 -0.79 10.21 12.93
C THR A 155 -1.93 10.09 13.92
N ASP A 156 -3.11 10.53 13.52
CA ASP A 156 -4.35 10.32 14.28
C ASP A 156 -4.99 8.95 13.95
N ILE A 157 -4.41 8.19 13.02
CA ILE A 157 -4.94 6.90 12.58
C ILE A 157 -4.51 5.84 13.60
N ILE A 158 -5.48 5.28 14.33
CA ILE A 158 -5.24 4.22 15.30
C ILE A 158 -4.98 2.91 14.56
N ASN A 159 -5.93 2.49 13.71
CA ASN A 159 -5.82 1.28 12.91
C ASN A 159 -5.95 1.58 11.41
N ARG A 160 -5.36 0.72 10.59
CA ARG A 160 -5.62 0.71 9.15
C ARG A 160 -6.04 -0.67 8.70
N PHE A 161 -7.07 -0.70 7.86
CA PHE A 161 -7.55 -1.90 7.19
C PHE A 161 -7.31 -1.74 5.69
N GLU A 162 -6.50 -2.61 5.11
CA GLU A 162 -6.16 -2.60 3.70
C GLU A 162 -6.68 -3.88 3.02
N ILE A 163 -7.22 -3.72 1.81
CA ILE A 163 -7.42 -4.82 0.87
C ILE A 163 -6.56 -4.57 -0.35
N ARG A 164 -5.74 -5.56 -0.68
CA ARG A 164 -4.96 -5.63 -1.91
C ARG A 164 -5.69 -6.50 -2.92
N LEU A 165 -5.85 -5.95 -4.11
CA LEU A 165 -6.39 -6.62 -5.28
C LEU A 165 -5.26 -6.85 -6.28
N ARG A 166 -5.22 -8.05 -6.86
CA ARG A 166 -4.26 -8.45 -7.89
C ARG A 166 -4.96 -9.33 -8.93
N ASP A 167 -4.51 -9.18 -10.17
CA ASP A 167 -4.77 -10.10 -11.28
C ASP A 167 -3.47 -10.87 -11.62
#